data_AF-A0A420MP89-F1
#
_entry.id   AF-A0A420MP89-F1
#
_cell.length_a   1.000
_cell.length_b   1.000
_cell.length_c   1.000
_cell.angle_alpha   90.00
_cell.angle_beta   90.00
_cell.angle_gamma   90.00
#
_symmetry.space_group_name_H-M   'P 1'
#
loop_
_entity.id
_entity.type
_entity.pdbx_description
1 polymer ?
#
loop_
_entity_poly.entity_id
_entity_poly.type
_entity_poly.pdbx_seq_one_letter_code
_entity_poly.pdbx_strand_id
1 'polypeptide(L)'
;MSFERFEFDRRSIGAWIKYELDDPEGYSSECFMKLDQNIFPYDDFKVDPSTKAPIFKPHQSCLIRVTPLSAAAYLGDEEAVEHLLKVPDPHESNKLISPLALACLQGHSSITQLLAEKDETANPLNTVHIAARMGKSQYIRHLYQKFRLPGISDVDSVPPAIHALYLDNDEQIKEVFLVLLELDRDALDTRAIWGYHWTCADLARAMRKSVDLVHWLEDKCRSAN
;
A
#
# COMPACT_ATOMS: atom_id res chain seq x y z
N MET A 1 27.68 14.96 6.67
CA MET A 1 26.63 15.68 7.42
C MET A 1 25.58 14.66 7.75
N SER A 2 25.25 14.49 9.03
CA SER A 2 24.20 13.57 9.46
C SER A 2 22.88 14.04 8.88
N PHE A 3 22.20 13.17 8.13
CA PHE A 3 20.77 13.33 7.81
C PHE A 3 20.02 13.35 9.15
N GLU A 4 19.86 14.51 9.76
CA GLU A 4 18.93 14.71 10.86
C GLU A 4 17.56 14.36 10.29
N ARG A 5 17.07 13.16 10.65
CA ARG A 5 15.79 12.61 10.24
C ARG A 5 14.69 13.52 10.78
N PHE A 6 14.22 14.46 9.97
CA PHE A 6 13.00 15.18 10.27
C PHE A 6 11.83 14.19 10.15
N GLU A 7 11.22 13.90 11.30
CA GLU A 7 9.97 13.15 11.39
C GLU A 7 8.83 14.15 11.35
N PHE A 8 8.06 14.12 10.26
CA PHE A 8 6.87 14.94 10.10
C PHE A 8 5.61 14.10 10.33
N ASP A 9 4.52 14.77 10.69
CA ASP A 9 3.17 14.21 10.65
C ASP A 9 2.32 14.98 9.64
N ARG A 10 1.04 14.60 9.52
CA ARG A 10 0.09 15.27 8.63
C ARG A 10 0.01 16.79 8.85
N ARG A 11 0.26 17.28 10.06
CA ARG A 11 0.13 18.70 10.42
C ARG A 11 1.40 19.49 10.10
N SER A 12 2.57 18.86 10.18
CA SER A 12 3.86 19.53 9.98
C SER A 12 4.44 19.36 8.57
N ILE A 13 4.09 18.30 7.84
CA ILE A 13 4.69 17.97 6.53
C ILE A 13 4.45 19.08 5.48
N GLY A 14 3.36 19.85 5.58
CA GLY A 14 3.06 20.95 4.66
C GLY A 14 4.08 22.10 4.70
N ALA A 15 4.70 22.36 5.86
CA ALA A 15 5.74 23.38 5.97
C ALA A 15 7.02 22.95 5.23
N TRP A 16 7.34 21.66 5.30
CA TRP A 16 8.46 21.08 4.55
C TRP A 16 8.24 21.12 3.04
N ILE A 17 7.03 20.78 2.56
CA ILE A 17 6.71 20.89 1.12
C ILE A 17 6.93 22.32 0.61
N LYS A 18 6.46 23.33 1.35
CA LYS A 18 6.67 24.73 0.96
C LYS A 18 8.15 25.12 0.89
N TYR A 19 8.94 24.66 1.86
CA TYR A 19 10.38 24.88 1.85
C TYR A 19 11.05 24.28 0.61
N GLU A 20 10.67 23.05 0.23
CA GLU A 20 11.21 22.37 -0.96
C GLU A 20 10.72 22.99 -2.28
N LEU A 21 9.52 23.58 -2.32
CA LEU A 21 9.01 24.31 -3.48
C LEU A 21 9.75 25.63 -3.73
N ASP A 22 10.30 26.23 -2.68
CA ASP A 22 11.08 27.46 -2.77
C ASP A 22 12.55 27.20 -3.20
N ASP A 23 12.98 25.93 -3.30
CA ASP A 23 14.34 25.54 -3.68
C ASP A 23 14.54 25.68 -5.22
N PRO A 24 15.43 26.59 -5.67
CA PRO A 24 15.68 26.79 -7.09
C PRO A 24 16.41 25.63 -7.78
N GLU A 25 17.02 24.70 -7.04
CA GLU A 25 17.75 23.54 -7.59
C GLU A 25 16.84 22.31 -7.82
N GLY A 26 15.57 22.39 -7.41
CA GLY A 26 14.59 21.30 -7.46
C GLY A 26 14.63 20.41 -6.22
N TYR A 27 13.63 19.53 -6.05
CA TYR A 27 13.58 18.65 -4.88
C TYR A 27 14.44 17.39 -5.06
N SER A 28 15.40 17.19 -4.15
CA SER A 28 16.16 15.95 -4.01
C SER A 28 16.04 15.32 -2.62
N SER A 29 15.27 15.97 -1.75
CA SER A 29 15.13 15.60 -0.36
C SER A 29 14.09 14.50 -0.16
N GLU A 30 14.33 13.66 0.83
CA GLU A 30 13.33 12.76 1.40
C GLU A 30 13.28 12.96 2.92
N CYS A 31 12.12 12.76 3.50
CA CYS A 31 11.95 12.79 4.96
C CYS A 31 11.14 11.59 5.44
N PHE A 32 11.03 11.44 6.76
CA PHE A 32 10.13 10.45 7.35
C PHE A 32 8.81 11.11 7.70
N MET A 33 7.72 10.49 7.30
CA MET A 33 6.36 10.90 7.66
C MET A 33 5.69 9.79 8.46
N LYS A 34 5.15 10.15 9.61
CA LYS A 34 4.31 9.27 10.43
C LYS A 34 2.88 9.27 9.89
N LEU A 35 2.36 8.09 9.60
CA LEU A 35 0.95 7.87 9.31
C LEU A 35 0.22 7.45 10.59
N ASP A 36 -0.96 8.04 10.84
CA ASP A 36 -1.86 7.66 11.95
C ASP A 36 -2.61 6.34 11.70
N GLN A 37 -2.09 5.51 10.79
CA GLN A 37 -2.54 4.15 10.52
C GLN A 37 -1.37 3.33 9.98
N ASN A 38 -1.31 2.05 10.33
CA ASN A 38 -0.37 1.14 9.72
C ASN A 38 -0.87 0.68 8.34
N ILE A 39 -0.01 0.77 7.33
CA ILE A 39 -0.32 0.30 5.97
C ILE A 39 0.43 -0.98 5.59
N PHE A 40 1.30 -1.53 6.45
CA PHE A 40 2.11 -2.73 6.18
C PHE A 40 1.66 -3.93 7.03
N PRO A 41 0.99 -4.95 6.46
CA PRO A 41 0.42 -6.03 7.25
C PRO A 41 1.43 -6.93 7.95
N TYR A 42 2.67 -7.02 7.47
CA TYR A 42 3.65 -8.03 7.91
C TYR A 42 3.81 -8.06 9.44
N ASP A 43 4.04 -6.89 10.01
CA ASP A 43 4.31 -6.74 11.44
C ASP A 43 3.07 -6.84 12.32
N ASP A 44 1.88 -6.77 11.74
CA ASP A 44 0.61 -6.93 12.45
C ASP A 44 0.31 -8.39 12.81
N PHE A 45 1.06 -9.35 12.25
CA PHE A 45 0.96 -10.76 12.60
C PHE A 45 2.17 -11.23 13.40
N LYS A 46 1.91 -11.82 14.58
CA LYS A 46 2.92 -12.46 15.43
C LYS A 46 2.62 -13.94 15.61
N VAL A 47 3.64 -14.74 15.84
CA VAL A 47 3.48 -16.19 16.02
C VAL A 47 3.01 -16.48 17.44
N ASP A 48 1.95 -17.27 17.59
CA ASP A 48 1.61 -17.91 18.86
C ASP A 48 2.67 -18.99 19.18
N PRO A 49 3.42 -18.89 20.29
CA PRO A 49 4.48 -19.84 20.59
C PRO A 49 3.96 -21.26 20.84
N SER A 50 2.70 -21.41 21.27
CA SER A 50 2.08 -22.68 21.63
C SER A 50 1.41 -23.36 20.43
N THR A 51 0.55 -22.64 19.70
CA THR A 51 -0.24 -23.20 18.60
C THR A 51 0.41 -23.03 17.24
N LYS A 52 1.43 -22.15 17.13
CA LYS A 52 2.03 -21.68 15.87
C LYS A 52 1.07 -20.93 14.95
N ALA A 53 -0.14 -20.63 15.43
CA ALA A 53 -1.12 -19.84 14.69
C ALA A 53 -0.73 -18.36 14.63
N PRO A 54 -1.21 -17.61 13.63
CA PRO A 54 -1.06 -16.16 13.60
C PRO A 54 -1.89 -15.50 14.72
N ILE A 55 -1.29 -14.53 15.40
CA ILE A 55 -1.94 -13.61 16.32
C ILE A 55 -1.93 -12.23 15.67
N PHE A 56 -3.11 -11.67 15.43
CA PHE A 56 -3.25 -10.32 14.90
C PHE A 56 -3.12 -9.26 16.00
N LYS A 57 -2.15 -8.36 15.86
CA LYS A 57 -1.87 -7.22 16.74
C LYS A 57 -1.54 -6.00 15.88
N PRO A 58 -2.55 -5.26 15.41
CA PRO A 58 -2.34 -4.17 14.47
C PRO A 58 -1.62 -2.99 15.10
N HIS A 59 -0.59 -2.49 14.42
CA HIS A 59 0.05 -1.23 14.74
C HIS A 59 -0.89 -0.07 14.43
N GLN A 60 -0.91 0.92 15.31
CA GLN A 60 -1.77 2.09 15.16
C GLN A 60 -1.17 3.16 14.23
N SER A 61 0.13 3.04 13.91
CA SER A 61 0.85 4.00 13.07
C SER A 61 2.02 3.32 12.40
N CYS A 62 2.49 3.88 11.29
CA CYS A 62 3.76 3.50 10.68
C CYS A 62 4.56 4.74 10.27
N LEU A 63 5.87 4.56 10.10
CA LEU A 63 6.77 5.57 9.53
C LEU A 63 7.05 5.18 8.09
N ILE A 64 6.76 6.08 7.17
CA ILE A 64 7.10 5.94 5.76
C ILE A 64 8.10 7.01 5.37
N ARG A 65 8.88 6.72 4.34
CA ARG A 65 9.77 7.70 3.74
C ARG A 65 9.06 8.32 2.55
N VAL A 66 9.14 9.64 2.43
CA VAL A 66 8.37 10.42 1.45
C VAL A 66 9.24 11.48 0.77
N THR A 67 8.98 11.69 -0.52
CA THR A 67 9.42 12.86 -1.30
C THR A 67 8.41 14.00 -1.17
N PRO A 68 8.76 15.24 -1.53
CA PRO A 68 7.79 16.36 -1.55
C PRO A 68 6.57 16.05 -2.42
N LEU A 69 6.75 15.41 -3.58
CA LEU A 69 5.65 15.02 -4.46
C LEU A 69 4.71 14.03 -3.76
N SER A 70 5.25 12.99 -3.12
CA SER A 70 4.44 12.01 -2.40
C SER A 70 3.74 12.61 -1.17
N ALA A 71 4.39 13.55 -0.48
CA ALA A 71 3.81 14.28 0.66
C ALA A 71 2.69 15.24 0.22
N ALA A 72 2.86 15.95 -0.89
CA ALA A 72 1.82 16.80 -1.49
C ALA A 72 0.61 15.95 -1.92
N ALA A 73 0.86 14.80 -2.55
CA ALA A 73 -0.16 13.84 -2.92
C ALA A 73 -0.90 13.26 -1.71
N TYR A 74 -0.23 13.06 -0.57
CA TYR A 74 -0.88 12.69 0.69
C TYR A 74 -1.76 13.82 1.25
N LEU A 75 -1.27 15.06 1.25
CA LEU A 75 -2.03 16.20 1.79
C LEU A 75 -3.23 16.59 0.93
N GLY A 76 -3.23 16.25 -0.36
CA GLY A 76 -4.24 16.73 -1.30
C GLY A 76 -3.91 18.11 -1.86
N ASP A 77 -2.63 18.50 -1.86
CA ASP A 77 -2.16 19.79 -2.35
C ASP A 77 -1.97 19.74 -3.87
N GLU A 78 -3.06 19.99 -4.61
CA GLU A 78 -3.08 19.92 -6.08
C GLU A 78 -2.07 20.90 -6.72
N GLU A 79 -1.94 22.11 -6.19
CA GLU A 79 -0.99 23.12 -6.71
C GLU A 79 0.46 22.67 -6.53
N ALA A 80 0.80 22.13 -5.36
CA ALA A 80 2.14 21.58 -5.12
C ALA A 80 2.41 20.36 -6.02
N VAL A 81 1.44 19.45 -6.18
CA VAL A 81 1.58 18.30 -7.09
C VAL A 81 1.85 18.76 -8.51
N GLU A 82 1.06 19.69 -9.05
CA GLU A 82 1.26 20.22 -10.41
C GLU A 82 2.61 20.90 -10.58
N HIS A 83 3.10 21.58 -9.56
CA HIS A 83 4.42 22.21 -9.60
C HIS A 83 5.55 21.17 -9.60
N LEU A 84 5.48 20.20 -8.68
CA LEU A 84 6.50 19.17 -8.48
C LEU A 84 6.55 18.17 -9.66
N LEU A 85 5.46 18.01 -10.41
CA LEU A 85 5.43 17.20 -11.63
C LEU A 85 6.18 17.83 -12.83
N LYS A 86 6.62 19.08 -12.73
CA LYS A 86 7.41 19.75 -13.78
C LYS A 86 8.88 19.33 -13.76
N VAL A 87 9.33 18.70 -12.69
CA VAL A 87 10.69 18.17 -12.54
C VAL A 87 10.61 16.65 -12.30
N PRO A 88 11.58 15.87 -12.78
CA PRO A 88 11.59 14.42 -12.54
C PRO A 88 11.64 14.12 -11.05
N ASP A 89 10.87 13.12 -10.58
CA ASP A 89 11.01 12.66 -9.19
C ASP A 89 12.36 11.90 -9.07
N PRO A 90 13.28 12.37 -8.20
CA PRO A 90 14.62 11.79 -8.05
C PRO A 90 14.61 10.35 -7.52
N HIS A 91 13.46 9.86 -7.05
CA HIS A 91 13.33 8.59 -6.32
C HIS A 91 12.30 7.63 -6.92
N GLU A 92 11.91 7.80 -8.18
CA GLU A 92 11.00 6.88 -8.89
C GLU A 92 11.46 5.41 -8.87
N SER A 93 12.77 5.19 -8.84
CA SER A 93 13.37 3.84 -8.82
C SER A 93 13.40 3.18 -7.44
N ASN A 94 13.07 3.91 -6.37
CA ASN A 94 13.14 3.40 -5.01
C ASN A 94 11.83 2.71 -4.60
N LYS A 95 11.90 1.70 -3.73
CA LYS A 95 10.75 0.98 -3.13
C LYS A 95 9.91 1.83 -2.15
N LEU A 96 9.91 3.15 -2.33
CA LEU A 96 9.14 4.11 -1.54
C LEU A 96 7.63 3.95 -1.78
N ILE A 97 6.82 4.44 -0.85
CA ILE A 97 5.37 4.58 -1.11
C ILE A 97 5.21 5.67 -2.16
N SER A 98 4.60 5.32 -3.30
CA SER A 98 4.48 6.23 -4.43
C SER A 98 3.51 7.39 -4.12
N PRO A 99 3.69 8.56 -4.77
CA PRO A 99 2.70 9.63 -4.73
C PRO A 99 1.30 9.13 -5.08
N LEU A 100 1.19 8.26 -6.09
CA LEU A 100 -0.06 7.67 -6.53
C LEU A 100 -0.72 6.83 -5.41
N ALA A 101 0.06 6.04 -4.68
CA ALA A 101 -0.44 5.23 -3.56
C ALA A 101 -0.96 6.12 -2.42
N LEU A 102 -0.28 7.22 -2.08
CA LEU A 102 -0.71 8.14 -1.01
C LEU A 102 -1.95 8.97 -1.39
N ALA A 103 -2.04 9.45 -2.64
CA ALA A 103 -3.25 10.07 -3.16
C ALA A 103 -4.43 9.10 -3.12
N CYS A 104 -4.20 7.85 -3.54
CA CYS A 104 -5.21 6.80 -3.50
C CYS A 104 -5.66 6.55 -2.06
N LEU A 105 -4.72 6.38 -1.12
CA LEU A 105 -4.95 6.14 0.32
C LEU A 105 -5.85 7.21 0.95
N GLN A 106 -5.63 8.46 0.58
CA GLN A 106 -6.36 9.61 1.12
C GLN A 106 -7.65 9.93 0.34
N GLY A 107 -7.90 9.23 -0.77
CA GLY A 107 -9.11 9.43 -1.57
C GLY A 107 -9.10 10.68 -2.46
N HIS A 108 -7.92 11.24 -2.74
CA HIS A 108 -7.76 12.42 -3.59
C HIS A 108 -7.86 12.03 -5.07
N SER A 109 -9.09 11.90 -5.56
CA SER A 109 -9.39 11.37 -6.90
C SER A 109 -8.76 12.19 -8.04
N SER A 110 -8.78 13.52 -7.97
CA SER A 110 -8.17 14.39 -8.99
C SER A 110 -6.67 14.14 -9.11
N ILE A 111 -5.97 14.12 -7.98
CA ILE A 111 -4.53 13.83 -7.90
C ILE A 111 -4.24 12.40 -8.33
N THR A 112 -5.08 11.44 -7.94
CA THR A 112 -4.95 10.04 -8.36
C THR A 112 -5.03 9.91 -9.89
N GLN A 113 -5.95 10.63 -10.53
CA GLN A 113 -6.07 10.64 -11.99
C GLN A 113 -4.86 11.31 -12.64
N LEU A 114 -4.47 12.49 -12.14
CA LEU A 114 -3.32 13.25 -12.65
C LEU A 114 -2.02 12.42 -12.61
N LEU A 115 -1.76 11.77 -11.47
CA LEU A 115 -0.58 10.93 -11.28
C LEU A 115 -0.66 9.62 -12.08
N ALA A 116 -1.86 9.04 -12.23
CA ALA A 116 -2.04 7.81 -13.00
C ALA A 116 -1.76 8.02 -14.50
N GLU A 117 -1.86 9.23 -15.03
CA GLU A 117 -1.53 9.54 -16.43
C GLU A 117 -0.01 9.60 -16.70
N LYS A 118 0.82 9.75 -15.67
CA LYS A 118 2.28 9.88 -15.76
C LYS A 118 2.97 8.56 -15.38
N ASP A 119 3.48 7.81 -16.37
CA ASP A 119 4.09 6.49 -16.18
C ASP A 119 5.30 6.48 -15.23
N GLU A 120 6.05 7.59 -15.19
CA GLU A 120 7.29 7.76 -14.42
C GLU A 120 7.02 7.82 -12.89
N THR A 121 5.93 8.46 -12.47
CA THR A 121 5.57 8.64 -11.04
C THR A 121 4.85 7.45 -10.40
N ALA A 122 4.58 6.41 -11.18
CA ALA A 122 3.45 5.53 -10.90
C ALA A 122 3.71 4.45 -9.85
N ASN A 123 4.98 4.13 -9.48
CA ASN A 123 5.41 2.87 -8.83
C ASN A 123 4.20 2.07 -8.31
N PRO A 124 3.55 1.30 -9.21
CA PRO A 124 2.16 0.91 -9.05
C PRO A 124 2.02 -0.25 -8.07
N LEU A 125 3.16 -0.86 -7.70
CA LEU A 125 3.24 -1.94 -6.73
C LEU A 125 2.52 -1.53 -5.46
N ASN A 126 2.95 -0.44 -4.81
CA ASN A 126 2.37 0.01 -3.56
C ASN A 126 0.92 0.51 -3.74
N THR A 127 0.60 1.07 -4.92
CA THR A 127 -0.76 1.55 -5.24
C THR A 127 -1.78 0.42 -5.26
N VAL A 128 -1.45 -0.75 -5.83
CA VAL A 128 -2.38 -1.89 -5.87
C VAL A 128 -2.68 -2.42 -4.47
N HIS A 129 -1.68 -2.48 -3.58
CA HIS A 129 -1.87 -2.87 -2.18
C HIS A 129 -2.83 -1.92 -1.46
N ILE A 130 -2.64 -0.60 -1.64
CA ILE A 130 -3.56 0.41 -1.09
C ILE A 130 -4.95 0.30 -1.72
N ALA A 131 -5.06 0.11 -3.03
CA ALA A 131 -6.36 -0.05 -3.70
C ALA A 131 -7.12 -1.28 -3.18
N ALA A 132 -6.41 -2.39 -2.93
CA ALA A 132 -6.97 -3.59 -2.30
C ALA A 132 -7.47 -3.33 -0.88
N ARG A 133 -6.67 -2.63 -0.06
CA ARG A 133 -7.06 -2.19 1.29
C ARG A 133 -8.31 -1.28 1.29
N MET A 134 -8.53 -0.55 0.21
CA MET A 134 -9.66 0.37 0.05
C MET A 134 -10.85 -0.23 -0.71
N GLY A 135 -10.78 -1.49 -1.14
CA GLY A 135 -11.89 -2.12 -1.88
C GLY A 135 -12.07 -1.58 -3.30
N LYS A 136 -11.06 -0.96 -3.90
CA LYS A 136 -11.15 -0.33 -5.24
C LYS A 136 -10.92 -1.34 -6.36
N SER A 137 -11.74 -2.39 -6.45
CA SER A 137 -11.60 -3.50 -7.41
C SER A 137 -11.43 -3.07 -8.87
N GLN A 138 -12.23 -2.10 -9.33
CA GLN A 138 -12.14 -1.60 -10.72
C GLN A 138 -10.81 -0.88 -10.98
N TYR A 139 -10.30 -0.19 -9.96
CA TYR A 139 -9.01 0.49 -10.06
C TYR A 139 -7.85 -0.51 -10.08
N ILE A 140 -7.94 -1.61 -9.32
CA ILE A 140 -6.97 -2.72 -9.39
C ILE A 140 -6.90 -3.26 -10.83
N ARG A 141 -8.05 -3.52 -11.47
CA ARG A 141 -8.08 -3.97 -12.88
C ARG A 141 -7.38 -2.98 -13.81
N HIS A 142 -7.68 -1.69 -13.65
CA HIS A 142 -7.05 -0.63 -14.45
C HIS A 142 -5.53 -0.62 -14.27
N LEU A 143 -5.03 -0.71 -13.04
CA LEU A 143 -3.58 -0.74 -12.75
C LEU A 143 -2.90 -1.97 -13.37
N TYR A 144 -3.49 -3.17 -13.25
CA TYR A 144 -2.94 -4.38 -13.86
C TYR A 144 -2.90 -4.29 -15.40
N GLN A 145 -3.96 -3.78 -16.02
CA GLN A 145 -4.02 -3.59 -17.48
C GLN A 145 -2.97 -2.60 -17.97
N LYS A 146 -2.80 -1.49 -17.23
CA LYS A 146 -1.86 -0.43 -17.60
C LYS A 146 -0.40 -0.86 -17.40
N PHE A 147 -0.07 -1.48 -16.27
CA PHE A 147 1.32 -1.68 -15.87
C PHE A 147 1.85 -3.12 -15.97
N ARG A 148 1.01 -4.11 -16.33
CA ARG A 148 1.38 -5.53 -16.48
C ARG A 148 2.15 -6.08 -15.25
N LEU A 149 1.41 -6.34 -14.19
CA LEU A 149 1.94 -6.55 -12.83
C LEU A 149 1.82 -8.01 -12.30
N PRO A 150 2.53 -9.02 -12.85
CA PRO A 150 2.49 -10.37 -12.29
C PRO A 150 3.33 -10.47 -11.01
N GLY A 151 2.84 -11.22 -10.01
CA GLY A 151 3.60 -11.59 -8.81
C GLY A 151 3.98 -10.41 -7.92
N ILE A 152 3.15 -9.37 -7.87
CA ILE A 152 3.47 -8.17 -7.08
C ILE A 152 3.29 -8.39 -5.59
N SER A 153 4.17 -7.77 -4.82
CA SER A 153 4.15 -7.77 -3.36
C SER A 153 4.71 -6.45 -2.82
N ASP A 154 4.42 -6.16 -1.56
CA ASP A 154 4.95 -4.97 -0.89
C ASP A 154 6.40 -5.19 -0.42
N VAL A 155 6.92 -4.23 0.35
CA VAL A 155 8.30 -4.24 0.85
C VAL A 155 8.64 -5.47 1.70
N ASP A 156 7.64 -6.11 2.30
CA ASP A 156 7.75 -7.29 3.14
C ASP A 156 7.32 -8.57 2.41
N SER A 157 7.22 -8.52 1.07
CA SER A 157 6.75 -9.62 0.22
C SER A 157 5.29 -10.03 0.49
N VAL A 158 4.49 -9.16 1.10
CA VAL A 158 3.06 -9.42 1.32
C VAL A 158 2.26 -9.07 0.05
N PRO A 159 1.44 -10.00 -0.49
CA PRO A 159 0.68 -9.73 -1.70
C PRO A 159 -0.54 -8.81 -1.43
N PRO A 160 -1.09 -8.14 -2.46
CA PRO A 160 -2.23 -7.23 -2.32
C PRO A 160 -3.47 -7.86 -1.69
N ALA A 161 -3.68 -9.17 -1.85
CA ALA A 161 -4.83 -9.87 -1.27
C ALA A 161 -4.87 -9.76 0.25
N ILE A 162 -3.73 -9.78 0.93
CA ILE A 162 -3.68 -9.64 2.39
C ILE A 162 -4.07 -8.23 2.84
N HIS A 163 -3.78 -7.21 2.02
CA HIS A 163 -4.22 -5.84 2.29
C HIS A 163 -5.74 -5.70 2.25
N ALA A 164 -6.43 -6.47 1.40
CA ALA A 164 -7.89 -6.48 1.35
C ALA A 164 -8.56 -7.02 2.63
N LEU A 165 -7.86 -7.84 3.42
CA LEU A 165 -8.40 -8.31 4.71
C LEU A 165 -8.64 -7.18 5.73
N TYR A 166 -8.13 -5.97 5.49
CA TYR A 166 -8.42 -4.80 6.34
C TYR A 166 -9.80 -4.18 6.07
N LEU A 167 -10.51 -4.60 5.02
CA LEU A 167 -11.89 -4.19 4.78
C LEU A 167 -12.83 -4.78 5.83
N ASP A 168 -13.85 -4.04 6.24
CA ASP A 168 -14.82 -4.53 7.23
C ASP A 168 -15.86 -5.49 6.64
N ASN A 169 -16.11 -5.40 5.33
CA ASN A 169 -17.18 -6.12 4.65
C ASN A 169 -16.67 -7.35 3.90
N ASP A 170 -17.16 -8.53 4.27
CA ASP A 170 -16.75 -9.81 3.66
C ASP A 170 -17.02 -9.90 2.16
N GLU A 171 -18.11 -9.31 1.66
CA GLU A 171 -18.42 -9.33 0.22
C GLU A 171 -17.45 -8.46 -0.56
N GLN A 172 -17.04 -7.31 -0.02
CA GLN A 172 -15.96 -6.49 -0.63
C GLN A 172 -14.63 -7.23 -0.60
N ILE A 173 -14.31 -7.95 0.48
CA ILE A 173 -13.10 -8.79 0.54
C ILE A 173 -13.15 -9.84 -0.57
N LYS A 174 -14.26 -10.60 -0.67
CA LYS A 174 -14.44 -11.62 -1.72
C LYS A 174 -14.30 -11.01 -3.12
N GLU A 175 -14.91 -9.85 -3.36
CA GLU A 175 -14.81 -9.14 -4.64
C GLU A 175 -13.35 -8.84 -5.01
N VAL A 176 -12.60 -8.22 -4.10
CA VAL A 176 -11.19 -7.88 -4.34
C VAL A 176 -10.34 -9.14 -4.54
N PHE A 177 -10.56 -10.17 -3.73
CA PHE A 177 -9.85 -11.46 -3.88
C PHE A 177 -10.13 -12.10 -5.24
N LEU A 178 -11.38 -12.10 -5.71
CA LEU A 178 -11.75 -12.63 -7.02
C LEU A 178 -11.08 -11.84 -8.15
N VAL A 179 -11.05 -10.51 -8.05
CA VAL A 179 -10.36 -9.66 -9.03
C VAL A 179 -8.87 -9.98 -9.08
N LEU A 180 -8.21 -10.09 -7.91
CA LEU A 180 -6.79 -10.40 -7.85
C LEU A 180 -6.48 -11.79 -8.41
N LEU A 181 -7.28 -12.81 -8.07
CA LEU A 181 -7.14 -14.17 -8.61
C LEU A 181 -7.34 -14.26 -10.14
N GLU A 182 -8.22 -13.43 -10.70
CA GLU A 182 -8.41 -13.35 -12.15
C GLU A 182 -7.17 -12.79 -12.86
N LEU A 183 -6.51 -11.82 -12.21
CA LEU A 183 -5.37 -11.10 -12.77
C LEU A 183 -4.04 -11.82 -12.52
N ASP A 184 -3.93 -12.56 -11.43
CA ASP A 184 -2.73 -13.26 -11.00
C ASP A 184 -3.11 -14.54 -10.22
N ARG A 185 -2.67 -15.70 -10.73
CA ARG A 185 -2.96 -17.00 -10.11
C ARG A 185 -2.31 -17.16 -8.75
N ASP A 186 -1.17 -16.53 -8.54
CA ASP A 186 -0.40 -16.62 -7.31
C ASP A 186 -0.73 -15.47 -6.34
N ALA A 187 -1.79 -14.69 -6.61
CA ALA A 187 -2.19 -13.53 -5.79
C ALA A 187 -2.45 -13.84 -4.31
N LEU A 188 -2.75 -15.10 -3.99
CA LEU A 188 -2.99 -15.57 -2.62
C LEU A 188 -1.79 -16.30 -2.01
N ASP A 189 -0.69 -16.44 -2.74
CA ASP A 189 0.48 -17.15 -2.23
C ASP A 189 1.12 -16.35 -1.11
N THR A 190 1.08 -16.96 0.07
CA THR A 190 1.64 -16.44 1.31
C THR A 190 2.73 -17.36 1.86
N ARG A 191 3.09 -18.40 1.08
CA ARG A 191 4.12 -19.36 1.46
C ARG A 191 5.47 -18.64 1.57
N ALA A 192 6.19 -18.93 2.65
CA ALA A 192 7.51 -18.38 2.95
C ALA A 192 7.56 -16.89 3.38
N ILE A 193 6.43 -16.19 3.48
CA ILE A 193 6.40 -14.83 4.06
C ILE A 193 6.61 -14.93 5.58
N TRP A 194 5.76 -15.71 6.25
CA TRP A 194 5.90 -16.02 7.67
C TRP A 194 6.47 -17.43 7.85
N GLY A 195 7.20 -17.64 8.95
CA GLY A 195 7.95 -18.87 9.21
C GLY A 195 7.12 -20.16 9.37
N TYR A 196 5.78 -20.08 9.34
CA TYR A 196 4.88 -21.24 9.47
C TYR A 196 3.91 -21.39 8.29
N HIS A 197 4.19 -20.77 7.14
CA HIS A 197 3.40 -20.89 5.89
C HIS A 197 1.90 -20.64 6.09
N TRP A 198 1.54 -19.63 6.88
CA TRP A 198 0.15 -19.26 7.10
C TRP A 198 -0.54 -18.90 5.80
N THR A 199 -1.75 -19.41 5.61
CA THR A 199 -2.59 -19.09 4.45
C THR A 199 -3.38 -17.81 4.67
N CYS A 200 -3.96 -17.25 3.61
CA CYS A 200 -4.92 -16.14 3.71
C CYS A 200 -6.08 -16.44 4.68
N ALA A 201 -6.53 -17.70 4.75
CA ALA A 201 -7.58 -18.12 5.67
C ALA A 201 -7.13 -18.08 7.14
N ASP A 202 -5.88 -18.45 7.42
CA ASP A 202 -5.31 -18.36 8.77
C ASP A 202 -5.21 -16.90 9.23
N LEU A 203 -4.77 -16.01 8.35
CA LEU A 203 -4.68 -14.58 8.60
C LEU A 203 -6.08 -13.97 8.82
N ALA A 204 -7.05 -14.31 7.98
CA ALA A 204 -8.44 -13.86 8.13
C ALA A 204 -9.05 -14.33 9.47
N ARG A 205 -8.76 -15.56 9.89
CA ARG A 205 -9.17 -16.09 11.20
C ARG A 205 -8.53 -15.31 12.35
N ALA A 206 -7.24 -14.99 12.27
CA ALA A 206 -6.56 -14.16 13.27
C ALA A 206 -7.14 -12.75 13.36
N MET A 207 -7.56 -12.18 12.23
CA MET A 207 -8.26 -10.89 12.14
C MET A 207 -9.74 -10.96 12.54
N ARG A 208 -10.23 -12.12 13.00
CA ARG A 208 -11.62 -12.36 13.42
C ARG A 208 -12.65 -12.08 12.32
N LYS A 209 -12.31 -12.38 11.07
CA LYS A 209 -13.29 -12.38 9.98
C LYS A 209 -14.34 -13.47 10.18
N SER A 210 -15.46 -13.36 9.47
CA SER A 210 -16.55 -14.32 9.60
C SER A 210 -16.09 -15.74 9.23
N VAL A 211 -16.77 -16.71 9.83
CA VAL A 211 -16.56 -18.14 9.53
C VAL A 211 -16.82 -18.42 8.04
N ASP A 212 -17.81 -17.76 7.45
CA ASP A 212 -18.16 -17.90 6.03
C ASP A 212 -17.03 -17.42 5.12
N LEU A 213 -16.41 -16.26 5.42
CA LEU A 213 -15.26 -15.79 4.66
C LEU A 213 -14.07 -16.72 4.82
N VAL A 214 -13.79 -17.20 6.03
CA VAL A 214 -12.67 -18.11 6.29
C VAL A 214 -12.83 -19.41 5.50
N HIS A 215 -14.01 -20.05 5.52
CA HIS A 215 -14.25 -21.25 4.72
C HIS A 215 -14.15 -20.98 3.22
N TRP A 216 -14.67 -19.85 2.75
CA TRP A 216 -14.52 -19.45 1.36
C TRP A 216 -13.05 -19.31 0.94
N LEU A 217 -12.20 -18.72 1.80
CA LEU A 217 -10.77 -18.59 1.56
C LEU A 217 -10.04 -19.94 1.55
N GLU A 218 -10.42 -20.87 2.44
CA GLU A 218 -9.88 -22.24 2.46
C GLU A 218 -10.14 -22.95 1.14
N ASP A 219 -11.36 -22.84 0.60
CA ASP A 219 -11.73 -23.42 -0.69
C ASP A 219 -10.92 -22.80 -1.84
N LYS A 220 -10.74 -21.47 -1.84
CA LYS A 220 -9.92 -20.79 -2.86
C LYS A 220 -8.45 -21.21 -2.80
N CYS A 221 -7.86 -21.29 -1.61
CA CYS A 221 -6.47 -21.72 -1.44
C CYS A 221 -6.24 -23.17 -1.90
N ARG A 222 -7.22 -24.06 -1.74
CA ARG A 222 -7.15 -25.44 -2.26
C ARG A 222 -7.25 -25.50 -3.77
N SER A 223 -8.08 -24.64 -4.38
CA SER A 223 -8.25 -24.61 -5.85
C SER A 223 -7.08 -24.00 -6.62
N ALA A 224 -6.20 -23.27 -5.93
CA ALA A 224 -5.04 -22.60 -6.52
C ALA A 224 -3.74 -23.43 -6.46
N ASN A 225 -3.71 -24.54 -5.70
CA ASN A 225 -2.61 -25.51 -5.63
C ASN A 225 -2.88 -26.74 -6.49
#